data_AF-A0A1I5JB22-F1
#
_entry.id   AF-A0A1I5JB22-F1
#
_cell.length_a   1.000
_cell.length_b   1.000
_cell.length_c   1.000
_cell.angle_alpha   90.00
_cell.angle_beta   90.00
_cell.angle_gamma   90.00
#
_symmetry.space_group_name_H-M   'P 1'
#
loop_
_entity.id
_entity.type
_entity.pdbx_description
1 polymer ?
#
loop_
_entity_poly.entity_id
_entity_poly.type
_entity_poly.pdbx_seq_one_letter_code
_entity_poly.pdbx_strand_id
1 'polypeptide(L)' 'MQADPTGLSTPLGKVVIALGLLAAIVVAVRFLWDQRNRR' A
#
# COMPACT_ATOMS: atom_id res chain seq x y z
N MET A 1 2.98 -25.40 16.60
CA MET A 1 3.23 -23.96 16.33
C MET A 1 2.93 -23.74 14.86
N GLN A 2 1.86 -23.02 14.53
CA GLN A 2 1.49 -22.72 13.15
C GLN A 2 2.41 -21.60 12.65
N ALA A 3 3.39 -21.96 11.81
CA ALA A 3 4.25 -20.97 11.15
C ALA A 3 3.37 -20.12 10.21
N ASP A 4 3.58 -18.81 10.19
CA ASP A 4 2.87 -17.90 9.27
C ASP A 4 3.18 -18.32 7.82
N PRO A 5 2.22 -18.91 7.08
CA PRO A 5 2.47 -19.46 5.76
C PRO A 5 2.67 -18.37 4.70
N THR A 6 2.30 -17.12 5.02
CA THR A 6 2.39 -15.99 4.10
C THR A 6 3.64 -15.14 4.33
N GLY A 7 4.29 -15.31 5.48
CA GLY A 7 5.41 -14.47 5.89
C GLY A 7 5.05 -12.99 6.07
N LEU A 8 3.77 -12.63 6.10
CA LEU A 8 3.31 -11.24 6.23
C LEU A 8 3.58 -10.66 7.63
N SER A 9 3.64 -11.52 8.64
CA SER A 9 3.96 -11.15 10.03
C SER A 9 5.45 -10.90 10.24
N THR A 10 6.29 -11.26 9.27
CA THR A 10 7.74 -11.00 9.30
C THR A 10 8.03 -9.50 9.13
N PRO A 11 9.22 -9.02 9.57
CA PRO A 11 9.61 -7.63 9.35
C PRO A 11 9.54 -7.21 7.88
N LEU A 12 9.92 -8.11 6.95
CA LEU A 12 9.85 -7.86 5.52
C LEU A 12 8.40 -7.72 5.03
N GLY A 13 7.51 -8.62 5.46
CA GLY A 13 6.09 -8.59 5.09
C GLY A 13 5.41 -7.28 5.51
N LYS A 14 5.70 -6.80 6.72
CA LYS A 14 5.20 -5.51 7.21
C LYS A 14 5.68 -4.32 6.36
N VAL A 15 6.94 -4.33 5.92
CA VAL A 15 7.49 -3.29 5.04
C VAL A 15 6.80 -3.31 3.67
N VAL A 16 6.59 -4.50 3.09
CA VAL A 16 5.90 -4.64 1.79
C VAL A 16 4.46 -4.13 1.88
N ILE A 17 3.73 -4.48 2.94
CA ILE A 17 2.37 -3.98 3.17
C ILE A 17 2.36 -2.45 3.29
N ALA A 18 3.27 -1.88 4.09
CA ALA A 18 3.35 -0.44 4.28
C ALA A 18 3.65 0.31 2.97
N LEU A 19 4.61 -0.18 2.17
CA LEU A 19 4.95 0.40 0.88
C LEU A 19 3.80 0.27 -0.13
N GLY A 20 3.14 -0.90 -0.18
CA GLY A 20 1.98 -1.12 -1.04
C GLY A 20 0.82 -0.18 -0.71
N LEU A 21 0.53 -0.02 0.59
CA LEU A 21 -0.52 0.90 1.05
C LEU A 21 -0.17 2.36 0.71
N LEU A 22 1.08 2.76 0.93
CA LEU A 22 1.53 4.12 0.63
C LEU A 22 1.46 4.42 -0.88
N ALA A 23 1.86 3.48 -1.72
CA ALA A 23 1.72 3.60 -3.17
C ALA A 23 0.25 3.75 -3.60
N ALA A 24 -0.66 2.95 -3.03
CA ALA A 24 -2.09 3.06 -3.31
C ALA A 24 -2.66 4.43 -2.92
N ILE A 25 -2.27 4.97 -1.77
CA ILE A 25 -2.68 6.31 -1.32
C ILE A 25 -2.17 7.38 -2.29
N VAL A 26 -0.90 7.33 -2.68
CA VAL A 26 -0.31 8.30 -3.62
C VAL A 26 -1.05 8.28 -4.96
N VAL A 27 -1.35 7.10 -5.49
CA VAL A 27 -2.11 6.96 -6.75
C VAL A 27 -3.52 7.53 -6.60
N ALA A 28 -4.22 7.22 -5.51
CA ALA A 28 -5.57 7.73 -5.25
C ALA A 28 -5.59 9.26 -5.13
N VAL A 29 -4.64 9.84 -4.39
CA VAL A 29 -4.51 11.30 -4.25
C VAL A 29 -4.17 11.94 -5.58
N ARG A 30 -3.24 11.37 -6.35
CA ARG A 30 -2.86 11.89 -7.67
C ARG A 30 -4.04 11.84 -8.65
N PHE A 31 -4.80 10.76 -8.64
CA PHE A 31 -6.01 10.61 -9.46
C PHE A 31 -7.06 11.65 -9.08
N LEU A 32 -7.31 11.84 -7.78
CA LEU A 32 -8.25 12.84 -7.30
C LEU A 32 -7.81 14.27 -7.68
N TRP A 33 -6.51 14.56 -7.63
CA TRP A 33 -5.96 15.85 -8.04
C TRP A 33 -6.16 16.10 -9.54
N ASP A 34 -5.81 15.13 -10.39
CA ASP A 34 -6.01 15.23 -11.84
C ASP A 34 -7.49 15.42 -12.19
N GLN A 35 -8.39 14.69 -11.52
CA GLN A 35 -9.83 14.85 -11.70
C GLN A 35 -10.34 16.23 -11.25
N ARG A 36 -9.80 16.79 -10.16
CA ARG A 36 -10.16 18.14 -9.68
C ARG A 36 -9.61 19.24 -10.56
N ASN A 37 -8.39 19.10 -11.09
CA ASN A 37 -7.75 20.13 -11.93
C ASN A 37 -8.22 20.09 -13.40
N ARG A 38 -8.99 19.06 -13.78
CA ARG A 38 -9.66 18.99 -15.09
C ARG A 38 -11.08 19.55 -15.10
N ARG A 39 -11.62 19.93 -13.94
CA ARG A 39 -12.87 20.70 -13.81
C ARG A 39 -12.54 22.18 -13.61
#